data_AF-A0A7S4ENY8-F1
#
_entry.id   AF-A0A7S4ENY8-F1
#
_cell.length_a   1.000
_cell.length_b   1.000
_cell.length_c   1.000
_cell.angle_alpha   90.00
_cell.angle_beta   90.00
_cell.angle_gamma   90.00
#
_symmetry.space_group_name_H-M   'P 1'
#
loop_
_entity.id
_entity.type
_entity.pdbx_description
1 polymer ?
#
loop_
_entity_poly.entity_id
_entity_poly.type
_entity_poly.pdbx_seq_one_letter_code
_entity_poly.pdbx_strand_id
1 'polypeptide(L)'
;MKVSAILFQQVAVFCGITKAFLPPSNNHRQIVKTQTSTLYAETAVSDASSAPVEPAVQSIGLLTFDLDDTLYPIAPIVESANAAFVTAMERFGFEGVDAFDIVKTGKEVRDELSVIDPEKAAALTHTENREMAIRREMEKIILARKLQQCADDWATPVADLSPIVRKPAEQWAKGAVSESVVQQVLTAWEMERHHAAERHIFPGVIDALKQIKEQHPDVIIGAVTDGKANPQLMTFTLAPYFDFCMSWEDEQGGRQQFFRDLNDVEGTPELTWIYDAARHKYAVLKEAQSGIKAAKAPTLGTESNIKPLVWPEHYDDLAWIHVGDDLAFDIGGSAACGAKTIYVELPRSSGQTAPFRFDTSIEQPDWATTSKFELEARIEMNEAAREHVSVEINSIERLPIAINQILQGEV
;
A
#
# COMPACT_ATOMS: atom_id res chain seq x y z
N MET A 1 25.35 53.85 23.84
CA MET A 1 25.44 55.09 23.03
C MET A 1 25.76 54.67 21.60
N LYS A 2 24.81 54.79 20.66
CA LYS A 2 24.83 55.72 19.50
C LYS A 2 26.00 55.41 18.53
N VAL A 3 25.86 55.11 17.24
CA VAL A 3 25.01 55.59 16.12
C VAL A 3 25.12 54.54 14.96
N SER A 4 24.04 54.08 14.30
CA SER A 4 23.57 54.42 12.91
C SER A 4 24.68 54.70 11.86
N ALA A 5 24.60 54.42 10.56
CA ALA A 5 23.68 53.79 9.59
C ALA A 5 24.35 53.94 8.18
N ILE A 6 23.69 53.44 7.11
CA ILE A 6 23.79 53.81 5.68
C ILE A 6 24.83 53.01 4.86
N LEU A 7 24.68 52.60 3.58
CA LEU A 7 23.64 52.31 2.54
C LEU A 7 24.41 52.35 1.19
N PHE A 8 23.86 51.72 0.14
CA PHE A 8 24.19 51.74 -1.32
C PHE A 8 25.17 50.65 -1.79
N GLN A 9 25.00 49.96 -2.94
CA GLN A 9 24.39 50.37 -4.21
C GLN A 9 24.05 49.15 -5.14
N GLN A 10 22.85 49.17 -5.76
CA GLN A 10 22.45 48.93 -7.18
C GLN A 10 22.68 47.64 -8.04
N VAL A 11 21.55 47.30 -8.75
CA VAL A 11 21.35 46.95 -10.20
C VAL A 11 21.54 45.47 -10.62
N ALA A 12 20.70 44.80 -11.42
CA ALA A 12 19.85 45.20 -12.55
C ALA A 12 18.56 44.37 -12.75
N VAL A 13 17.60 44.98 -13.46
CA VAL A 13 16.42 44.40 -14.10
C VAL A 13 16.80 43.92 -15.51
N PHE A 14 16.30 42.75 -15.95
CA PHE A 14 16.17 42.45 -17.39
C PHE A 14 14.88 41.70 -17.69
N CYS A 15 14.09 42.27 -18.60
CA CYS A 15 12.87 41.74 -19.19
C CYS A 15 13.15 40.65 -20.23
N GLY A 16 12.31 39.62 -20.22
CA GLY A 16 11.43 39.26 -21.35
C GLY A 16 12.06 38.67 -22.62
N ILE A 17 11.83 37.38 -22.85
CA ILE A 17 11.57 36.83 -24.20
C ILE A 17 10.44 35.80 -24.08
N THR A 18 9.30 36.14 -24.68
CA THR A 18 8.19 35.24 -24.96
C THR A 18 8.53 34.38 -26.18
N LYS A 19 8.40 33.05 -26.06
CA LYS A 19 8.26 32.16 -27.22
C LYS A 19 6.89 31.51 -27.16
N ALA A 20 6.02 31.99 -28.04
CA ALA A 20 4.79 31.31 -28.42
C ALA A 20 5.15 30.00 -29.13
N PHE A 21 4.66 28.88 -28.59
CA PHE A 21 4.56 27.62 -29.32
C PHE A 21 3.08 27.38 -29.60
N LEU A 22 2.72 27.41 -30.89
CA LEU A 22 1.45 26.95 -31.41
C LEU A 22 1.50 25.42 -31.52
N PRO A 23 0.49 24.66 -31.07
CA PRO A 23 0.27 23.32 -31.56
C PRO A 23 -0.55 23.35 -32.87
N PRO A 24 -0.29 22.40 -33.80
CA PRO A 24 -1.09 22.26 -35.01
C PRO A 24 -2.43 21.58 -34.72
N SER A 25 -3.44 21.96 -35.53
CA SER A 25 -4.80 21.42 -35.53
C SER A 25 -4.92 20.11 -36.32
N ASN A 26 -6.04 19.41 -36.05
CA ASN A 26 -6.73 18.39 -36.87
C ASN A 26 -6.21 16.95 -36.70
N ASN A 27 -7.02 15.90 -36.53
CA ASN A 27 -8.37 15.65 -37.04
C ASN A 27 -9.03 14.44 -36.31
N HIS A 28 -10.37 14.42 -36.34
CA HIS A 28 -11.24 13.22 -36.36
C HIS A 28 -11.18 12.22 -35.19
N ARG A 29 -12.01 12.43 -34.16
CA ARG A 29 -12.49 11.34 -33.31
C ARG A 29 -13.90 10.97 -33.77
N GLN A 30 -14.01 9.86 -34.50
CA GLN A 30 -15.29 9.20 -34.75
C GLN A 30 -15.88 8.74 -33.41
N ILE A 31 -17.10 9.19 -33.13
CA ILE A 31 -17.90 8.68 -32.02
C ILE A 31 -18.37 7.27 -32.42
N VAL A 32 -17.70 6.24 -31.91
CA VAL A 32 -18.24 4.88 -31.91
C VAL A 32 -19.17 4.77 -30.71
N LYS A 33 -20.48 4.77 -30.97
CA LYS A 33 -21.49 4.36 -29.99
C LYS A 33 -21.40 2.85 -29.85
N THR A 34 -20.84 2.35 -28.75
CA THR A 34 -20.94 0.94 -28.40
C THR A 34 -22.36 0.68 -27.90
N GLN A 35 -23.18 0.07 -28.76
CA GLN A 35 -24.48 -0.47 -28.38
C GLN A 35 -24.26 -1.72 -27.52
N THR A 36 -24.76 -1.69 -26.30
CA THR A 36 -25.01 -2.87 -25.46
C THR A 36 -26.05 -3.74 -26.18
N SER A 37 -25.62 -4.87 -26.73
CA SER A 37 -26.50 -5.88 -27.33
C SER A 37 -26.58 -7.08 -26.39
N THR A 38 -27.55 -7.06 -25.49
CA THR A 38 -28.26 -8.28 -25.10
C THR A 38 -28.95 -8.83 -26.33
N LEU A 39 -28.72 -10.09 -26.72
CA LEU A 39 -29.78 -10.87 -27.35
C LEU A 39 -29.50 -12.38 -27.40
N TYR A 40 -30.63 -13.06 -27.30
CA TYR A 40 -30.90 -14.48 -27.33
C TYR A 40 -30.48 -15.16 -28.64
N ALA A 41 -30.39 -16.48 -28.51
CA ALA A 41 -30.15 -17.48 -29.54
C ALA A 41 -30.97 -17.31 -30.83
N GLU A 42 -30.30 -17.51 -31.96
CA GLU A 42 -30.88 -18.05 -33.18
C GLU A 42 -29.84 -18.86 -33.98
N THR A 43 -30.34 -19.84 -34.72
CA THR A 43 -29.66 -21.06 -35.13
C THR A 43 -28.95 -20.94 -36.49
N ALA A 44 -27.69 -21.40 -36.52
CA ALA A 44 -26.90 -22.03 -37.60
C ALA A 44 -27.07 -21.60 -39.09
N VAL A 45 -25.93 -21.25 -39.71
CA VAL A 45 -25.49 -21.83 -41.00
C VAL A 45 -23.97 -22.06 -40.95
N SER A 46 -23.55 -23.24 -41.38
CA SER A 46 -22.19 -23.78 -41.43
C SER A 46 -21.31 -23.13 -42.50
N ASP A 47 -20.04 -22.88 -42.17
CA ASP A 47 -18.95 -23.02 -43.15
C ASP A 47 -17.58 -23.29 -42.50
N ALA A 48 -16.84 -24.17 -43.18
CA ALA A 48 -15.40 -24.45 -43.10
C ALA A 48 -14.74 -24.75 -41.73
N SER A 49 -14.64 -26.06 -41.49
CA SER A 49 -13.72 -26.75 -40.56
C SER A 49 -12.28 -26.22 -40.61
N SER A 50 -11.96 -25.29 -39.72
CA SER A 50 -10.68 -25.30 -39.01
C SER A 50 -10.93 -26.01 -37.69
N ALA A 51 -10.18 -27.08 -37.41
CA ALA A 51 -10.28 -27.72 -36.11
C ALA A 51 -9.92 -26.66 -35.05
N PRO A 52 -10.78 -26.39 -34.05
CA PRO A 52 -10.40 -25.50 -32.97
C PRO A 52 -9.19 -26.12 -32.29
N VAL A 53 -8.05 -25.44 -32.36
CA VAL A 53 -6.93 -25.73 -31.48
C VAL A 53 -7.46 -25.40 -30.09
N GLU A 54 -7.74 -26.42 -29.28
CA GLU A 54 -8.10 -26.20 -27.88
C GLU A 54 -7.00 -25.33 -27.26
N PRO A 55 -7.34 -24.17 -26.68
CA PRO A 55 -6.34 -23.34 -26.04
C PRO A 55 -5.64 -24.18 -24.97
N ALA A 56 -4.31 -24.24 -25.04
CA ALA A 56 -3.53 -24.97 -24.06
C ALA A 56 -3.82 -24.36 -22.68
N VAL A 57 -4.32 -25.19 -21.76
CA VAL A 57 -4.62 -24.76 -20.38
C VAL A 57 -3.32 -24.24 -19.77
N GLN A 58 -3.28 -22.95 -19.48
CA GLN A 58 -2.13 -22.32 -18.83
C GLN A 58 -2.10 -22.78 -17.37
N SER A 59 -0.91 -22.93 -16.79
CA SER A 59 -0.79 -23.21 -15.35
C SER A 59 -0.34 -21.97 -14.60
N ILE A 60 -0.76 -21.79 -13.35
CA ILE A 60 -0.36 -20.64 -12.54
C ILE A 60 1.04 -20.87 -11.93
N GLY A 61 1.93 -19.90 -12.11
CA GLY A 61 3.26 -19.89 -11.49
C GLY A 61 3.31 -19.01 -10.24
N LEU A 62 2.70 -17.83 -10.32
CA LEU A 62 2.71 -16.82 -9.27
C LEU A 62 1.29 -16.37 -8.97
N LEU A 63 0.94 -16.35 -7.68
CA LEU A 63 -0.28 -15.75 -7.17
C LEU A 63 0.12 -14.70 -6.14
N THR A 64 -0.24 -13.43 -6.35
CA THR A 64 0.02 -12.37 -5.38
C THR A 64 -1.27 -11.79 -4.84
N PHE A 65 -1.25 -11.34 -3.59
CA PHE A 65 -2.39 -10.75 -2.91
C PHE A 65 -2.03 -9.37 -2.35
N ASP A 66 -2.92 -8.39 -2.50
CA ASP A 66 -3.01 -7.37 -1.45
C ASP A 66 -3.63 -8.01 -0.17
N LEU A 67 -3.49 -7.34 0.96
CA LEU A 67 -3.91 -7.85 2.24
C LEU A 67 -5.10 -7.10 2.83
N ASP A 68 -4.99 -5.78 2.95
CA ASP A 68 -5.90 -4.95 3.74
C ASP A 68 -7.16 -4.70 2.91
N ASP A 69 -8.33 -5.14 3.38
CA ASP A 69 -9.59 -5.20 2.63
C ASP A 69 -9.67 -6.26 1.50
N THR A 70 -8.58 -6.97 1.20
CA THR A 70 -8.60 -8.17 0.34
C THR A 70 -8.77 -9.47 1.13
N LEU A 71 -7.95 -9.70 2.16
CA LEU A 71 -7.97 -10.95 2.96
C LEU A 71 -8.65 -10.78 4.32
N TYR A 72 -8.80 -9.55 4.78
CA TYR A 72 -9.42 -9.19 6.05
C TYR A 72 -9.86 -7.72 6.02
N PRO A 73 -10.83 -7.29 6.85
CA PRO A 73 -11.26 -5.90 6.89
C PRO A 73 -10.27 -5.05 7.69
N ILE A 74 -9.84 -3.91 7.15
CA ILE A 74 -8.80 -3.07 7.78
C ILE A 74 -9.28 -2.33 9.04
N ALA A 75 -10.55 -1.92 9.08
CA ALA A 75 -11.09 -1.10 10.18
C ALA A 75 -10.91 -1.73 11.58
N PRO A 76 -11.40 -2.97 11.87
CA PRO A 76 -11.25 -3.57 13.20
C PRO A 76 -9.78 -3.88 13.57
N ILE A 77 -8.91 -3.99 12.57
CA ILE A 77 -7.47 -4.21 12.76
C ILE A 77 -6.80 -2.94 13.25
N VAL A 78 -7.07 -1.81 12.60
CA VAL A 78 -6.54 -0.50 13.02
C VAL A 78 -7.08 -0.12 14.39
N GLU A 79 -8.36 -0.37 14.67
CA GLU A 79 -8.95 -0.15 16.01
C GLU A 79 -8.22 -0.95 17.10
N SER A 80 -7.96 -2.25 16.85
CA SER A 80 -7.23 -3.10 17.79
C SER A 80 -5.78 -2.60 18.00
N ALA A 81 -5.10 -2.24 16.92
CA ALA A 81 -3.72 -1.74 16.98
C ALA A 81 -3.65 -0.40 17.73
N ASN A 82 -4.60 0.51 17.50
CA ASN A 82 -4.72 1.78 18.20
C ASN A 82 -4.96 1.59 19.71
N ALA A 83 -5.76 0.59 20.11
CA ALA A 83 -5.92 0.24 21.52
C ALA A 83 -4.63 -0.31 22.15
N ALA A 84 -3.82 -1.08 21.39
CA ALA A 84 -2.51 -1.52 21.84
C ALA A 84 -1.51 -0.36 21.99
N PHE A 85 -1.58 0.65 21.11
CA PHE A 85 -0.83 1.90 21.27
C PHE A 85 -1.12 2.58 22.61
N VAL A 86 -2.41 2.78 22.96
CA VAL A 86 -2.79 3.38 24.26
C VAL A 86 -2.24 2.56 25.42
N THR A 87 -2.45 1.24 25.37
CA THR A 87 -1.97 0.32 26.42
C THR A 87 -0.45 0.40 26.57
N ALA A 88 0.30 0.53 25.47
CA ALA A 88 1.75 0.65 25.49
C ALA A 88 2.20 2.01 26.04
N MET A 89 1.55 3.10 25.64
CA MET A 89 1.80 4.45 26.18
C MET A 89 1.61 4.48 27.71
N GLU A 90 0.50 3.93 28.21
CA GLU A 90 0.20 3.86 29.65
C GLU A 90 1.25 3.06 30.42
N ARG A 91 1.75 1.94 29.86
CA ARG A 91 2.81 1.13 30.49
C ARG A 91 4.12 1.90 30.69
N PHE A 92 4.42 2.85 29.82
CA PHE A 92 5.56 3.75 29.97
C PHE A 92 5.24 5.03 30.77
N GLY A 93 4.05 5.07 31.39
CA GLY A 93 3.61 6.18 32.21
C GLY A 93 3.14 7.39 31.40
N PHE A 94 2.71 7.21 30.15
CA PHE A 94 2.05 8.25 29.35
C PHE A 94 0.54 8.02 29.36
N GLU A 95 -0.13 8.55 30.39
CA GLU A 95 -1.57 8.40 30.60
C GLU A 95 -2.37 9.50 29.89
N GLY A 96 -3.65 9.21 29.62
CA GLY A 96 -4.60 10.17 29.06
C GLY A 96 -4.55 10.34 27.55
N VAL A 97 -3.94 9.37 26.84
CA VAL A 97 -3.91 9.30 25.38
C VAL A 97 -5.12 8.53 24.87
N ASP A 98 -5.78 9.02 23.82
CA ASP A 98 -6.86 8.34 23.13
C ASP A 98 -6.35 7.42 22.01
N ALA A 99 -7.12 6.38 21.68
CA ALA A 99 -6.79 5.43 20.61
C ALA A 99 -6.54 6.12 19.27
N PHE A 100 -7.26 7.19 18.96
CA PHE A 100 -7.12 7.90 17.69
C PHE A 100 -6.13 9.07 17.73
N ASP A 101 -5.49 9.36 18.87
CA ASP A 101 -4.47 10.42 18.95
C ASP A 101 -3.28 10.12 18.03
N ILE A 102 -2.87 8.85 17.90
CA ILE A 102 -1.80 8.47 16.96
C ILE A 102 -2.16 8.80 15.50
N VAL A 103 -3.42 8.66 15.12
CA VAL A 103 -3.89 8.97 13.76
C VAL A 103 -3.99 10.47 13.57
N LYS A 104 -4.66 11.16 14.51
CA LYS A 104 -4.85 12.61 14.45
C LYS A 104 -3.52 13.34 14.41
N THR A 105 -2.59 12.97 15.28
CA THR A 105 -1.26 13.57 15.33
C THR A 105 -0.43 13.19 14.11
N GLY A 106 -0.61 11.99 13.55
CA GLY A 106 -0.03 11.63 12.26
C GLY A 106 -0.54 12.50 11.10
N LYS A 107 -1.81 12.91 11.10
CA LYS A 107 -2.36 13.88 10.14
C LYS A 107 -1.73 15.26 10.35
N GLU A 108 -1.68 15.74 11.59
CA GLU A 108 -1.02 17.01 11.94
C GLU A 108 0.45 17.05 11.49
N VAL A 109 1.20 15.96 11.69
CA VAL A 109 2.60 15.83 11.28
C VAL A 109 2.74 15.94 9.76
N ARG A 110 1.89 15.24 8.99
CA ARG A 110 1.92 15.32 7.52
C ARG A 110 1.53 16.72 7.04
N ASP A 111 0.49 17.31 7.60
CA ASP A 111 0.04 18.66 7.22
C ASP A 111 1.14 19.69 7.46
N GLU A 112 1.78 19.67 8.63
CA GLU A 112 2.90 20.56 8.94
C GLU A 112 4.10 20.33 8.03
N LEU A 113 4.43 19.06 7.75
CA LEU A 113 5.52 18.73 6.85
C LEU A 113 5.21 19.18 5.42
N SER A 114 3.95 19.07 4.97
CA SER A 114 3.54 19.45 3.62
C SER A 114 3.69 20.95 3.36
N VAL A 115 3.57 21.79 4.40
CA VAL A 115 3.80 23.24 4.29
C VAL A 115 5.28 23.56 4.06
N ILE A 116 6.17 22.73 4.60
CA ILE A 116 7.63 22.95 4.56
C ILE A 116 8.25 22.25 3.35
N ASP A 117 7.84 21.02 3.09
CA ASP A 117 8.41 20.09 2.12
C ASP A 117 7.30 19.12 1.63
N PRO A 118 6.50 19.52 0.63
CA PRO A 118 5.41 18.71 0.09
C PRO A 118 5.86 17.34 -0.41
N GLU A 119 7.02 17.26 -1.07
CA GLU A 119 7.56 16.00 -1.61
C GLU A 119 7.90 15.03 -0.48
N LYS A 120 8.54 15.53 0.59
CA LYS A 120 8.86 14.70 1.76
C LYS A 120 7.62 14.29 2.55
N ALA A 121 6.62 15.17 2.65
CA ALA A 121 5.34 14.83 3.29
C ALA A 121 4.61 13.71 2.56
N ALA A 122 4.63 13.77 1.22
CA ALA A 122 4.08 12.72 0.38
C ALA A 122 4.87 11.40 0.55
N ALA A 123 6.21 11.46 0.46
CA ALA A 123 7.09 10.30 0.60
C ALA A 123 7.13 9.66 1.99
N LEU A 124 6.53 10.28 3.01
CA LEU A 124 6.54 9.78 4.39
C LEU A 124 5.81 8.43 4.49
N THR A 125 6.53 7.40 4.95
CA THR A 125 5.95 6.07 5.20
C THR A 125 4.92 6.13 6.32
N HIS A 126 4.02 5.15 6.38
CA HIS A 126 3.11 5.04 7.51
C HIS A 126 3.86 4.78 8.83
N THR A 127 4.96 4.03 8.77
CA THR A 127 5.84 3.72 9.90
C THR A 127 6.47 4.99 10.46
N GLU A 128 7.15 5.78 9.62
CA GLU A 128 7.74 7.05 10.03
C GLU A 128 6.68 8.02 10.57
N ASN A 129 5.52 8.10 9.91
CA ASN A 129 4.45 8.97 10.38
C ASN A 129 3.93 8.56 11.76
N ARG A 130 3.75 7.26 12.00
CA ARG A 130 3.33 6.73 13.30
C ARG A 130 4.40 6.94 14.36
N GLU A 131 5.66 6.72 14.04
CA GLU A 131 6.79 6.96 14.94
C GLU A 131 6.84 8.43 15.38
N MET A 132 6.72 9.35 14.42
CA MET A 132 6.64 10.79 14.68
C MET A 132 5.41 11.16 15.51
N ALA A 133 4.26 10.55 15.24
CA ALA A 133 3.04 10.78 16.01
C ALA A 133 3.17 10.32 17.46
N ILE A 134 3.67 9.10 17.69
CA ILE A 134 3.93 8.56 19.03
C ILE A 134 4.87 9.48 19.80
N ARG A 135 5.99 9.87 19.19
CA ARG A 135 6.95 10.81 19.77
C ARG A 135 6.26 12.10 20.19
N ARG A 136 5.46 12.69 19.30
CA ARG A 136 4.79 13.97 19.54
C ARG A 136 3.76 13.88 20.68
N GLU A 137 3.04 12.77 20.81
CA GLU A 137 2.18 12.54 21.98
C GLU A 137 2.97 12.46 23.29
N MET A 138 4.11 11.76 23.28
CA MET A 138 5.01 11.73 24.44
C MET A 138 5.54 13.13 24.79
N GLU A 139 5.93 13.93 23.78
CA GLU A 139 6.38 15.31 23.97
C GLU A 139 5.30 16.20 24.60
N LYS A 140 4.05 16.11 24.12
CA LYS A 140 2.91 16.86 24.66
C LYS A 140 2.72 16.56 26.16
N ILE A 141 2.76 15.30 26.55
CA ILE A 141 2.58 14.87 27.95
C ILE A 141 3.77 15.30 28.82
N ILE A 142 5.00 15.10 28.35
CA ILE A 142 6.21 15.52 29.09
C ILE A 142 6.22 17.03 29.28
N LEU A 143 5.88 17.79 28.24
CA LEU A 143 5.79 19.24 28.33
C LEU A 143 4.73 19.68 29.34
N ALA A 144 3.54 19.10 29.29
CA ALA A 144 2.47 19.42 30.23
C ALA A 144 2.90 19.17 31.68
N ARG A 145 3.54 18.02 31.95
CA ARG A 145 4.12 17.70 33.26
C ARG A 145 5.20 18.69 33.68
N LYS A 146 6.09 19.05 32.76
CA LYS A 146 7.18 19.98 33.06
C LYS A 146 6.67 21.39 33.35
N LEU A 147 5.68 21.85 32.60
CA LEU A 147 5.04 23.14 32.85
C LEU A 147 4.29 23.15 34.17
N GLN A 148 3.58 22.07 34.51
CA GLN A 148 2.93 21.95 35.81
C GLN A 148 3.95 21.98 36.95
N GLN A 149 5.06 21.24 36.84
CA GLN A 149 6.14 21.30 37.83
C GLN A 149 6.70 22.72 38.00
N CYS A 150 6.99 23.42 36.91
CA CYS A 150 7.48 24.80 36.97
C CYS A 150 6.45 25.76 37.60
N ALA A 151 5.17 25.56 37.31
CA ALA A 151 4.06 26.32 37.89
C ALA A 151 3.99 26.11 39.41
N ASP A 152 4.11 24.86 39.86
CA ASP A 152 4.10 24.51 41.29
C ASP A 152 5.32 25.10 42.02
N ASP A 153 6.52 24.97 41.44
CA ASP A 153 7.77 25.52 41.99
C ASP A 153 7.71 27.05 42.16
N TRP A 154 6.95 27.73 41.30
CA TRP A 154 6.82 29.20 41.27
C TRP A 154 5.51 29.69 41.89
N ALA A 155 4.68 28.78 42.43
CA ALA A 155 3.32 29.07 42.92
C ALA A 155 2.50 29.94 41.93
N THR A 156 2.64 29.68 40.64
CA THR A 156 2.05 30.46 39.54
C THR A 156 1.24 29.52 38.65
N PRO A 157 0.00 29.87 38.22
CA PRO A 157 -0.75 29.03 37.30
C PRO A 157 0.02 28.74 36.00
N VAL A 158 -0.14 27.54 35.42
CA VAL A 158 0.52 27.17 34.15
C VAL A 158 0.26 28.21 33.05
N ALA A 159 -0.96 28.73 32.97
CA ALA A 159 -1.36 29.77 32.02
C ALA A 159 -0.48 31.03 32.12
N ASP A 160 -0.04 31.39 33.33
CA ASP A 160 0.69 32.62 33.62
C ASP A 160 2.22 32.47 33.54
N LEU A 161 2.72 31.25 33.25
CA LEU A 161 4.15 31.03 33.05
C LEU A 161 4.67 31.85 31.87
N SER A 162 5.74 32.63 32.12
CA SER A 162 6.34 33.47 31.10
C SER A 162 7.04 32.67 29.99
N PRO A 163 7.25 33.27 28.80
CA PRO A 163 8.01 32.63 27.72
C PRO A 163 9.43 32.19 28.11
N ILE A 164 10.03 32.82 29.12
CA ILE A 164 11.37 32.49 29.62
C ILE A 164 11.38 31.11 30.30
N VAL A 165 10.24 30.66 30.85
CA VAL A 165 10.08 29.33 31.44
C VAL A 165 9.55 28.34 30.40
N ARG A 166 8.59 28.76 29.58
CA ARG A 166 7.94 27.88 28.60
C ARG A 166 8.90 27.37 27.52
N LYS A 167 9.70 28.25 26.90
CA LYS A 167 10.59 27.86 25.79
C LYS A 167 11.65 26.82 26.21
N PRO A 168 12.36 26.96 27.36
CA PRO A 168 13.25 25.91 27.83
C PRO A 168 12.52 24.61 28.17
N ALA A 169 11.30 24.67 28.70
CA ALA A 169 10.50 23.47 28.98
C ALA A 169 10.13 22.70 27.69
N GLU A 170 9.75 23.43 26.63
CA GLU A 170 9.51 22.85 25.29
C GLU A 170 10.77 22.17 24.73
N GLN A 171 11.91 22.85 24.80
CA GLN A 171 13.19 22.28 24.34
C GLN A 171 13.59 21.05 25.16
N TRP A 172 13.40 21.09 26.48
CA TRP A 172 13.67 19.98 27.36
C TRP A 172 12.76 18.79 27.06
N ALA A 173 11.47 19.01 26.84
CA ALA A 173 10.50 17.95 26.54
C ALA A 173 10.88 17.18 25.27
N LYS A 174 11.28 17.89 24.21
CA LYS A 174 11.78 17.27 22.96
C LYS A 174 12.99 16.37 23.18
N GLY A 175 13.94 16.80 24.01
CA GLY A 175 15.13 16.03 24.35
C GLY A 175 14.90 14.91 25.37
N ALA A 176 13.77 14.92 26.08
CA ALA A 176 13.48 13.96 27.14
C ALA A 176 12.77 12.69 26.64
N VAL A 177 12.17 12.71 25.43
CA VAL A 177 11.55 11.52 24.83
C VAL A 177 12.62 10.52 24.41
N SER A 178 12.50 9.28 24.91
CA SER A 178 13.41 8.19 24.59
C SER A 178 13.02 7.51 23.27
N GLU A 179 13.96 7.47 22.32
CA GLU A 179 13.79 6.75 21.03
C GLU A 179 13.40 5.29 21.23
N SER A 180 14.03 4.59 22.18
CA SER A 180 13.74 3.18 22.42
C SER A 180 12.35 2.94 23.01
N VAL A 181 11.77 3.92 23.69
CA VAL A 181 10.39 3.85 24.19
C VAL A 181 9.40 4.08 23.05
N VAL A 182 9.66 5.07 22.19
CA VAL A 182 8.87 5.29 20.95
C VAL A 182 8.83 4.02 20.11
N GLN A 183 10.00 3.41 19.85
CA GLN A 183 10.09 2.18 19.09
C GLN A 183 9.34 1.02 19.73
N GLN A 184 9.40 0.86 21.06
CA GLN A 184 8.65 -0.19 21.76
C GLN A 184 7.13 -0.01 21.66
N VAL A 185 6.64 1.24 21.72
CA VAL A 185 5.22 1.54 21.52
C VAL A 185 4.81 1.25 20.07
N LEU A 186 5.62 1.64 19.09
CA LEU A 186 5.36 1.33 17.68
C LEU A 186 5.32 -0.18 17.44
N THR A 187 6.30 -0.93 17.97
CA THR A 187 6.33 -2.39 17.85
C THR A 187 5.10 -3.03 18.49
N ALA A 188 4.61 -2.52 19.62
CA ALA A 188 3.36 -3.02 20.21
C ALA A 188 2.15 -2.82 19.28
N TRP A 189 2.05 -1.66 18.63
CA TRP A 189 1.02 -1.36 17.63
C TRP A 189 1.14 -2.30 16.41
N GLU A 190 2.35 -2.47 15.87
CA GLU A 190 2.61 -3.32 14.70
C GLU A 190 2.32 -4.80 14.99
N MET A 191 2.75 -5.32 16.14
CA MET A 191 2.46 -6.69 16.55
C MET A 191 0.95 -6.91 16.67
N GLU A 192 0.23 -5.97 17.29
CA GLU A 192 -1.21 -6.11 17.42
C GLU A 192 -1.92 -6.03 16.07
N ARG A 193 -1.44 -5.22 15.12
CA ARG A 193 -1.98 -5.23 13.75
C ARG A 193 -1.89 -6.62 13.11
N HIS A 194 -0.77 -7.33 13.26
CA HIS A 194 -0.63 -8.70 12.76
C HIS A 194 -1.57 -9.68 13.47
N HIS A 195 -1.64 -9.62 14.80
CA HIS A 195 -2.54 -10.48 15.56
C HIS A 195 -4.02 -10.20 15.26
N ALA A 196 -4.39 -8.94 15.04
CA ALA A 196 -5.74 -8.55 14.72
C ALA A 196 -6.15 -8.99 13.31
N ALA A 197 -5.23 -8.88 12.33
CA ALA A 197 -5.45 -9.42 10.99
C ALA A 197 -5.78 -10.92 11.04
N GLU A 198 -4.99 -11.68 11.80
CA GLU A 198 -5.20 -13.12 12.01
C GLU A 198 -6.58 -13.47 12.63
N ARG A 199 -7.10 -12.61 13.52
CA ARG A 199 -8.43 -12.80 14.11
C ARG A 199 -9.59 -12.42 13.19
N HIS A 200 -9.35 -11.58 12.19
CA HIS A 200 -10.39 -10.98 11.34
C HIS A 200 -10.33 -11.41 9.88
N ILE A 201 -9.58 -12.47 9.57
CA ILE A 201 -9.56 -13.07 8.21
C ILE A 201 -10.99 -13.30 7.71
N PHE A 202 -11.26 -12.87 6.47
CA PHE A 202 -12.56 -13.08 5.88
C PHE A 202 -12.90 -14.58 5.82
N PRO A 203 -14.18 -14.95 6.05
CA PRO A 203 -14.63 -16.32 5.84
C PRO A 203 -14.22 -16.85 4.46
N GLY A 204 -13.81 -18.11 4.40
CA GLY A 204 -13.43 -18.76 3.15
C GLY A 204 -11.99 -18.54 2.67
N VAL A 205 -11.25 -17.53 3.17
CA VAL A 205 -9.85 -17.27 2.75
C VAL A 205 -8.96 -18.50 2.94
N ILE A 206 -8.97 -19.09 4.13
CA ILE A 206 -8.11 -20.25 4.44
C ILE A 206 -8.48 -21.46 3.59
N ASP A 207 -9.77 -21.70 3.37
CA ASP A 207 -10.23 -22.84 2.57
C ASP A 207 -9.93 -22.64 1.08
N ALA A 208 -10.06 -21.41 0.57
CA ALA A 208 -9.64 -21.05 -0.78
C ALA A 208 -8.12 -21.25 -0.98
N LEU A 209 -7.28 -20.80 -0.03
CA LEU A 209 -5.82 -20.99 -0.11
C LEU A 209 -5.41 -22.46 -0.07
N LYS A 210 -6.06 -23.28 0.77
CA LYS A 210 -5.86 -24.74 0.76
C LYS A 210 -6.21 -25.34 -0.60
N GLN A 211 -7.39 -25.02 -1.12
CA GLN A 211 -7.84 -25.53 -2.41
C GLN A 211 -6.90 -25.12 -3.54
N ILE A 212 -6.40 -23.88 -3.53
CA ILE A 212 -5.43 -23.38 -4.52
C ILE A 212 -4.11 -24.17 -4.42
N LYS A 213 -3.57 -24.39 -3.22
CA LYS A 213 -2.33 -25.19 -3.06
C LYS A 213 -2.54 -26.67 -3.42
N GLU A 214 -3.75 -27.22 -3.24
CA GLU A 214 -4.09 -28.58 -3.69
C GLU A 214 -4.18 -28.68 -5.22
N GLN A 215 -4.82 -27.71 -5.87
CA GLN A 215 -5.00 -27.67 -7.33
C GLN A 215 -3.72 -27.26 -8.07
N HIS A 216 -2.88 -26.43 -7.44
CA HIS A 216 -1.66 -25.87 -8.00
C HIS A 216 -0.48 -26.02 -7.02
N PRO A 217 0.03 -27.23 -6.78
CA PRO A 217 1.03 -27.50 -5.74
C PRO A 217 2.38 -26.79 -5.95
N ASP A 218 2.68 -26.38 -7.19
CA ASP A 218 3.91 -25.66 -7.55
C ASP A 218 3.73 -24.13 -7.59
N VAL A 219 2.54 -23.60 -7.24
CA VAL A 219 2.29 -22.15 -7.20
C VAL A 219 3.05 -21.51 -6.06
N ILE A 220 3.72 -20.40 -6.37
CA ILE A 220 4.34 -19.52 -5.36
C ILE A 220 3.30 -18.45 -5.02
N ILE A 221 2.99 -18.31 -3.73
CA ILE A 221 2.03 -17.32 -3.24
C ILE A 221 2.77 -16.21 -2.51
N GLY A 222 2.57 -14.97 -2.93
CA GLY A 222 3.17 -13.79 -2.32
C GLY A 222 2.13 -12.79 -1.84
N ALA A 223 2.54 -11.89 -0.95
CA ALA A 223 1.80 -10.68 -0.66
C ALA A 223 2.51 -9.46 -1.24
N VAL A 224 1.74 -8.49 -1.71
CA VAL A 224 2.19 -7.17 -2.17
C VAL A 224 1.27 -6.16 -1.50
N THR A 225 1.79 -5.37 -0.56
CA THR A 225 0.95 -4.47 0.26
C THR A 225 1.59 -3.10 0.43
N ASP A 226 0.78 -2.06 0.50
CA ASP A 226 1.20 -0.69 0.80
C ASP A 226 1.42 -0.41 2.30
N GLY A 227 1.04 -1.36 3.17
CA GLY A 227 1.20 -1.30 4.61
C GLY A 227 2.28 -2.24 5.16
N LYS A 228 2.46 -2.24 6.49
CA LYS A 228 3.45 -3.09 7.21
C LYS A 228 2.97 -4.53 7.48
N ALA A 229 1.86 -4.96 6.88
CA ALA A 229 1.28 -6.26 7.23
C ALA A 229 2.09 -7.35 6.56
N ASN A 230 2.40 -8.41 7.30
CA ASN A 230 3.15 -9.53 6.76
C ASN A 230 2.43 -10.85 7.09
N PRO A 231 1.84 -11.55 6.09
CA PRO A 231 1.13 -12.80 6.32
C PRO A 231 2.07 -13.90 6.85
N GLN A 232 3.38 -13.80 6.63
CA GLN A 232 4.37 -14.74 7.15
C GLN A 232 4.52 -14.66 8.69
N LEU A 233 4.02 -13.58 9.31
CA LEU A 233 3.95 -13.44 10.76
C LEU A 233 2.61 -13.89 11.36
N MET A 234 1.61 -14.20 10.52
CA MET A 234 0.28 -14.69 10.95
C MET A 234 0.31 -16.21 11.08
N THR A 235 1.04 -16.70 12.09
CA THR A 235 1.52 -18.08 12.18
C THR A 235 0.44 -19.16 12.32
N PHE A 236 -0.76 -18.81 12.80
CA PHE A 236 -1.86 -19.76 12.98
C PHE A 236 -2.81 -19.80 11.77
N THR A 237 -2.61 -18.92 10.78
CA THR A 237 -3.55 -18.72 9.68
C THR A 237 -2.86 -18.59 8.32
N LEU A 238 -2.37 -17.41 7.93
CA LEU A 238 -1.87 -17.15 6.57
C LEU A 238 -0.43 -17.66 6.33
N ALA A 239 0.43 -17.65 7.35
CA ALA A 239 1.86 -17.95 7.18
C ALA A 239 2.15 -19.29 6.47
N PRO A 240 1.40 -20.40 6.69
CA PRO A 240 1.62 -21.65 5.97
C PRO A 240 1.41 -21.60 4.45
N TYR A 241 0.71 -20.58 3.94
CA TYR A 241 0.34 -20.49 2.53
C TYR A 241 1.20 -19.50 1.75
N PHE A 242 1.85 -18.54 2.42
CA PHE A 242 2.61 -17.45 1.79
C PHE A 242 4.13 -17.71 1.79
N ASP A 243 4.72 -17.63 0.60
CA ASP A 243 6.13 -17.85 0.33
C ASP A 243 6.96 -16.56 0.50
N PHE A 244 6.37 -15.38 0.29
CA PHE A 244 7.01 -14.08 0.52
C PHE A 244 6.00 -12.95 0.77
N CYS A 245 6.51 -11.81 1.24
CA CYS A 245 5.77 -10.55 1.35
C CYS A 245 6.65 -9.41 0.82
N MET A 246 6.08 -8.55 -0.02
CA MET A 246 6.64 -7.28 -0.46
C MET A 246 5.81 -6.16 0.17
N SER A 247 6.46 -5.25 0.89
CA SER A 247 5.79 -4.11 1.52
C SER A 247 6.38 -2.80 0.99
N TRP A 248 5.51 -1.82 0.70
CA TRP A 248 5.94 -0.46 0.35
C TRP A 248 6.74 0.20 1.46
N GLU A 249 6.52 -0.26 2.68
CA GLU A 249 7.11 0.31 3.88
C GLU A 249 8.53 -0.23 4.13
N ASP A 250 8.98 -1.23 3.38
CA ASP A 250 10.32 -1.83 3.53
C ASP A 250 11.38 -1.18 2.63
N GLU A 251 10.99 -0.40 1.61
CA GLU A 251 11.91 0.25 0.66
C GLU A 251 11.57 1.72 0.40
N GLN A 252 12.17 2.63 1.19
CA GLN A 252 11.96 4.08 1.06
C GLN A 252 12.33 4.67 -0.32
N GLY A 253 13.32 4.06 -1.00
CA GLY A 253 13.77 4.50 -2.33
C GLY A 253 12.68 4.36 -3.39
N GLY A 254 11.94 3.24 -3.39
CA GLY A 254 10.81 3.01 -4.29
C GLY A 254 9.65 3.98 -4.03
N ARG A 255 9.39 4.32 -2.77
CA ARG A 255 8.34 5.27 -2.38
C ARG A 255 8.60 6.70 -2.86
N GLN A 256 9.85 7.17 -2.79
CA GLN A 256 10.21 8.49 -3.34
C GLN A 256 10.10 8.55 -4.87
N GLN A 257 10.32 7.43 -5.56
CA GLN A 257 10.12 7.35 -7.00
C GLN A 257 8.61 7.40 -7.31
N PHE A 258 7.79 6.63 -6.58
CA PHE A 258 6.34 6.62 -6.70
C PHE A 258 5.70 8.01 -6.59
N PHE A 259 6.07 8.83 -5.60
CA PHE A 259 5.50 10.18 -5.47
C PHE A 259 5.98 11.15 -6.55
N ARG A 260 7.16 10.91 -7.13
CA ARG A 260 7.59 11.66 -8.31
C ARG A 260 6.74 11.27 -9.51
N ASP A 261 6.52 9.98 -9.71
CA ASP A 261 5.72 9.46 -10.81
C ASP A 261 4.26 9.93 -10.69
N LEU A 262 3.63 9.86 -9.50
CA LEU A 262 2.30 10.41 -9.21
C LEU A 262 2.11 11.88 -9.62
N ASN A 263 3.15 12.71 -9.45
CA ASN A 263 3.10 14.12 -9.82
C ASN A 263 3.26 14.36 -11.34
N ASP A 264 3.84 13.40 -12.06
CA ASP A 264 4.09 13.44 -13.50
C ASP A 264 3.00 12.72 -14.33
N VAL A 265 2.01 12.11 -13.66
CA VAL A 265 0.99 11.27 -14.31
C VAL A 265 -0.03 12.10 -15.10
N GLU A 266 0.18 12.20 -16.42
CA GLU A 266 -0.87 12.33 -17.44
C GLU A 266 -1.68 11.01 -17.55
N GLY A 267 -2.25 10.53 -16.44
CA GLY A 267 -3.22 9.42 -16.44
C GLY A 267 -2.70 7.99 -16.70
N THR A 268 -1.41 7.68 -16.59
CA THR A 268 -0.92 6.29 -16.61
C THR A 268 -0.75 5.68 -15.21
N PRO A 269 -1.41 4.55 -14.90
CA PRO A 269 -1.31 3.85 -13.61
C PRO A 269 -0.01 3.02 -13.52
N GLU A 270 1.16 3.64 -13.66
CA GLU A 270 2.44 2.94 -13.64
C GLU A 270 2.99 2.75 -12.23
N LEU A 271 2.21 2.06 -11.40
CA LEU A 271 2.58 1.63 -10.05
C LEU A 271 3.41 0.34 -10.05
N THR A 272 4.38 0.25 -10.95
CA THR A 272 4.96 -1.03 -11.36
C THR A 272 6.07 -1.54 -10.45
N TRP A 273 6.80 -0.65 -9.76
CA TRP A 273 8.06 -1.01 -9.08
C TRP A 273 7.93 -2.17 -8.08
N ILE A 274 6.88 -2.18 -7.26
CA ILE A 274 6.72 -3.23 -6.24
C ILE A 274 6.26 -4.56 -6.85
N TYR A 275 5.49 -4.48 -7.92
CA TYR A 275 5.06 -5.63 -8.70
C TYR A 275 6.23 -6.24 -9.47
N ASP A 276 7.13 -5.43 -10.01
CA ASP A 276 8.40 -5.88 -10.57
C ASP A 276 9.28 -6.53 -9.50
N ALA A 277 9.32 -5.97 -8.29
CA ALA A 277 10.03 -6.57 -7.17
C ALA A 277 9.42 -7.92 -6.74
N ALA A 278 8.08 -8.06 -6.77
CA ALA A 278 7.39 -9.32 -6.53
C ALA A 278 7.70 -10.37 -7.61
N ARG A 279 7.73 -9.97 -8.89
CA ARG A 279 8.17 -10.84 -9.99
C ARG A 279 9.63 -11.27 -9.84
N HIS A 280 10.51 -10.36 -9.42
CA HIS A 280 11.90 -10.69 -9.12
C HIS A 280 11.99 -11.73 -8.01
N LYS A 281 11.25 -11.52 -6.92
CA LYS A 281 11.21 -12.45 -5.79
C LYS A 281 10.72 -13.83 -6.21
N TYR A 282 9.70 -13.88 -7.06
CA TYR A 282 9.23 -15.12 -7.67
C TYR A 282 10.34 -15.85 -8.45
N ALA A 283 11.10 -15.17 -9.30
CA ALA A 283 12.20 -15.78 -10.06
C ALA A 283 13.25 -16.41 -9.13
N VAL A 284 13.67 -15.67 -8.11
CA VAL A 284 14.65 -16.16 -7.11
C VAL A 284 14.13 -17.41 -6.40
N LEU A 285 12.87 -17.43 -5.99
CA LEU A 285 12.26 -18.59 -5.33
C LEU A 285 12.10 -19.77 -6.29
N LYS A 286 11.71 -19.53 -7.55
CA LYS A 286 11.54 -20.57 -8.56
C LYS A 286 12.87 -21.24 -8.91
N GLU A 287 13.95 -20.46 -9.02
CA GLU A 287 15.29 -21.00 -9.22
C GLU A 287 15.73 -21.84 -8.00
N ALA A 288 15.51 -21.35 -6.78
CA ALA A 288 15.82 -22.08 -5.56
C ALA A 288 15.05 -23.42 -5.47
N GLN A 289 13.74 -23.42 -5.78
CA GLN A 289 12.94 -24.64 -5.84
C GLN A 289 13.47 -25.62 -6.89
N SER A 290 13.88 -25.13 -8.06
CA SER A 290 14.43 -25.94 -9.14
C SER A 290 15.78 -26.57 -8.75
N GLY A 291 16.66 -25.80 -8.10
CA GLY A 291 17.93 -26.29 -7.55
C GLY A 291 17.74 -27.38 -6.48
N ILE A 292 16.75 -27.22 -5.59
CA ILE A 292 16.42 -28.24 -4.58
C ILE A 292 15.85 -29.50 -5.23
N LYS A 293 14.97 -29.38 -6.23
CA LYS A 293 14.44 -30.53 -6.99
C LYS A 293 15.56 -31.27 -7.72
N ALA A 294 16.50 -30.55 -8.34
CA ALA A 294 17.67 -31.14 -9.00
C ALA A 294 18.61 -31.85 -8.01
N ALA A 295 18.85 -31.29 -6.83
CA ALA A 295 19.68 -31.91 -5.79
C ALA A 295 19.07 -33.17 -5.15
N LYS A 296 17.73 -33.31 -5.20
CA LYS A 296 17.01 -34.51 -4.73
C LYS A 296 16.92 -35.64 -5.77
N ALA A 297 17.25 -35.38 -7.02
CA ALA A 297 17.33 -36.42 -8.06
C ALA A 297 18.68 -37.17 -7.94
N PRO A 298 18.69 -38.51 -7.95
CA PRO A 298 19.95 -39.25 -7.88
C PRO A 298 20.64 -39.19 -9.25
N THR A 299 21.53 -38.23 -9.44
CA THR A 299 22.47 -38.23 -10.56
C THR A 299 23.89 -37.97 -10.09
N LEU A 300 24.75 -38.94 -10.43
CA LEU A 300 26.20 -38.89 -10.34
C LEU A 300 26.74 -37.63 -11.02
N GLY A 301 27.51 -36.86 -10.25
CA GLY A 301 28.67 -36.09 -10.70
C GLY A 301 28.46 -35.09 -11.84
N THR A 302 28.20 -33.83 -11.50
CA THR A 302 28.69 -32.68 -12.26
C THR A 302 28.75 -31.44 -11.37
N GLU A 303 29.82 -30.67 -11.54
CA GLU A 303 30.17 -29.47 -10.78
C GLU A 303 29.11 -28.37 -10.92
N SER A 304 28.74 -27.76 -9.79
CA SER A 304 27.79 -26.66 -9.71
C SER A 304 28.44 -25.35 -10.20
N ASN A 305 28.34 -25.08 -11.50
CA ASN A 305 28.52 -23.72 -12.01
C ASN A 305 27.25 -22.92 -11.73
N ILE A 306 27.20 -22.27 -10.57
CA ILE A 306 26.18 -21.27 -10.27
C ILE A 306 26.46 -20.07 -11.18
N LYS A 307 25.66 -19.93 -12.24
CA LYS A 307 25.69 -18.75 -13.11
C LYS A 307 25.02 -17.57 -12.39
N PRO A 308 25.42 -16.32 -12.69
CA PRO A 308 24.72 -15.14 -12.18
C PRO A 308 23.25 -15.17 -12.58
N LEU A 309 22.40 -14.61 -11.71
CA LEU A 309 20.97 -14.43 -11.96
C LEU A 309 20.76 -13.66 -13.27
N VAL A 310 20.25 -14.33 -14.31
CA VAL A 310 19.84 -13.68 -15.57
C VAL A 310 18.33 -13.65 -15.60
N TRP A 311 17.77 -12.45 -15.68
CA TRP A 311 16.34 -12.20 -15.83
C TRP A 311 15.80 -12.94 -17.06
N PRO A 312 14.78 -13.78 -16.95
CA PRO A 312 14.11 -14.29 -18.14
C PRO A 312 13.38 -13.14 -18.83
N GLU A 313 13.64 -12.93 -20.12
CA GLU A 313 12.92 -11.93 -20.96
C GLU A 313 11.41 -12.24 -21.03
N HIS A 314 11.04 -13.50 -20.82
CA HIS A 314 9.70 -14.07 -20.98
C HIS A 314 9.49 -15.20 -19.94
N TYR A 315 8.39 -15.19 -19.19
CA TYR A 315 8.04 -16.27 -18.23
C TYR A 315 7.08 -17.30 -18.85
N ASP A 316 6.98 -17.29 -20.18
CA ASP A 316 5.73 -17.34 -20.98
C ASP A 316 4.97 -18.68 -21.06
N ASP A 317 5.14 -19.59 -20.10
CA ASP A 317 4.24 -20.77 -19.97
C ASP A 317 3.35 -20.72 -18.71
N LEU A 318 3.68 -19.84 -17.73
CA LEU A 318 2.98 -19.76 -16.46
C LEU A 318 2.24 -18.43 -16.29
N ALA A 319 0.99 -18.49 -15.87
CA ALA A 319 0.22 -17.31 -15.53
C ALA A 319 0.72 -16.70 -14.22
N TRP A 320 0.72 -15.37 -14.16
CA TRP A 320 0.77 -14.61 -12.93
C TRP A 320 -0.60 -13.96 -12.70
N ILE A 321 -1.18 -14.22 -11.53
CA ILE A 321 -2.43 -13.63 -11.11
C ILE A 321 -2.20 -12.77 -9.86
N HIS A 322 -2.74 -11.55 -9.86
CA HIS A 322 -2.82 -10.70 -8.68
C HIS A 322 -4.26 -10.54 -8.22
N VAL A 323 -4.48 -10.52 -6.91
CA VAL A 323 -5.79 -10.42 -6.26
C VAL A 323 -5.77 -9.23 -5.32
N GLY A 324 -6.71 -8.30 -5.48
CA GLY A 324 -6.75 -7.08 -4.66
C GLY A 324 -8.11 -6.38 -4.67
N ASP A 325 -8.28 -5.42 -3.77
CA ASP A 325 -9.50 -4.63 -3.55
C ASP A 325 -9.41 -3.19 -4.05
N ASP A 326 -8.24 -2.77 -4.54
CA ASP A 326 -8.00 -1.43 -5.07
C ASP A 326 -7.86 -1.43 -6.59
N LEU A 327 -8.74 -0.72 -7.29
CA LEU A 327 -8.67 -0.66 -8.76
C LEU A 327 -7.36 -0.03 -9.23
N ALA A 328 -6.97 1.13 -8.71
CA ALA A 328 -5.78 1.82 -9.19
C ALA A 328 -4.50 1.04 -8.88
N PHE A 329 -4.32 0.61 -7.63
CA PHE A 329 -3.04 0.13 -7.13
C PHE A 329 -2.90 -1.38 -7.31
N ASP A 330 -3.96 -2.14 -7.04
CA ASP A 330 -3.91 -3.59 -7.19
C ASP A 330 -4.13 -3.98 -8.64
N ILE A 331 -5.22 -3.50 -9.25
CA ILE A 331 -5.56 -3.92 -10.62
C ILE A 331 -4.66 -3.19 -11.63
N GLY A 332 -4.65 -1.86 -11.63
CA GLY A 332 -3.86 -1.06 -12.58
C GLY A 332 -2.37 -1.35 -12.48
N GLY A 333 -1.80 -1.25 -11.27
CA GLY A 333 -0.37 -1.45 -11.02
C GLY A 333 0.12 -2.85 -11.39
N SER A 334 -0.61 -3.90 -11.03
CA SER A 334 -0.20 -5.28 -11.34
C SER A 334 -0.41 -5.63 -12.82
N ALA A 335 -1.50 -5.17 -13.44
CA ALA A 335 -1.77 -5.40 -14.86
C ALA A 335 -0.72 -4.76 -15.77
N ALA A 336 -0.24 -3.56 -15.42
CA ALA A 336 0.86 -2.89 -16.11
C ALA A 336 2.15 -3.73 -16.11
N CYS A 337 2.33 -4.60 -15.11
CA CYS A 337 3.46 -5.52 -15.02
C CYS A 337 3.22 -6.88 -15.71
N GLY A 338 2.03 -7.10 -16.28
CA GLY A 338 1.65 -8.33 -16.97
C GLY A 338 0.88 -9.34 -16.12
N ALA A 339 0.40 -8.97 -14.92
CA ALA A 339 -0.49 -9.82 -14.15
C ALA A 339 -1.87 -9.91 -14.80
N LYS A 340 -2.51 -11.07 -14.71
CA LYS A 340 -3.98 -11.17 -14.76
C LYS A 340 -4.53 -10.77 -13.40
N THR A 341 -5.70 -10.17 -13.35
CA THR A 341 -6.17 -9.50 -12.14
C THR A 341 -7.52 -10.04 -11.68
N ILE A 342 -7.65 -10.23 -10.37
CA ILE A 342 -8.92 -10.55 -9.73
C ILE A 342 -9.24 -9.39 -8.80
N TYR A 343 -10.29 -8.66 -9.14
CA TYR A 343 -10.81 -7.58 -8.31
C TYR A 343 -11.79 -8.13 -7.28
N VAL A 344 -11.54 -7.82 -6.00
CA VAL A 344 -12.30 -8.30 -4.85
C VAL A 344 -13.22 -7.19 -4.36
N GLU A 345 -14.50 -7.28 -4.67
CA GLU A 345 -15.52 -6.35 -4.20
C GLU A 345 -16.56 -7.09 -3.35
N LEU A 346 -16.30 -7.18 -2.04
CA LEU A 346 -17.14 -7.89 -1.09
C LEU A 346 -18.37 -7.06 -0.69
N PRO A 347 -19.48 -7.72 -0.30
CA PRO A 347 -20.65 -7.01 0.22
C PRO A 347 -20.29 -6.17 1.44
N ARG A 348 -20.93 -5.01 1.60
CA ARG A 348 -20.70 -4.10 2.76
C ARG A 348 -20.80 -4.79 4.13
N SER A 349 -21.63 -5.83 4.25
CA SER A 349 -21.76 -6.61 5.48
C SER A 349 -20.50 -7.39 5.88
N SER A 350 -19.53 -7.54 4.97
CA SER A 350 -18.22 -8.13 5.26
C SER A 350 -17.33 -7.21 6.09
N GLY A 351 -17.57 -5.89 6.04
CA GLY A 351 -16.71 -4.89 6.66
C GLY A 351 -15.56 -4.40 5.76
N GLN A 352 -15.49 -4.85 4.50
CA GLN A 352 -14.58 -4.29 3.50
C GLN A 352 -14.85 -2.79 3.31
N THR A 353 -13.82 -1.96 3.39
CA THR A 353 -13.96 -0.50 3.27
C THR A 353 -13.56 0.07 1.92
N ALA A 354 -12.75 -0.67 1.15
CA ALA A 354 -12.17 -0.24 -0.11
C ALA A 354 -13.13 0.40 -1.12
N PRO A 355 -14.30 -0.18 -1.44
CA PRO A 355 -15.21 0.41 -2.42
C PRO A 355 -15.72 1.79 -1.99
N PHE A 356 -15.77 2.04 -0.69
CA PHE A 356 -16.30 3.25 -0.09
C PHE A 356 -15.23 4.31 0.19
N ARG A 357 -13.94 3.92 0.26
CA ARG A 357 -12.82 4.87 0.44
C ARG A 357 -12.81 5.95 -0.65
N PHE A 358 -13.32 5.64 -1.84
CA PHE A 358 -13.34 6.55 -2.99
C PHE A 358 -14.67 7.29 -3.19
N ASP A 359 -15.65 7.05 -2.34
CA ASP A 359 -16.92 7.76 -2.40
C ASP A 359 -16.76 9.12 -1.71
N THR A 360 -16.63 10.19 -2.50
CA THR A 360 -16.51 11.57 -2.01
C THR A 360 -17.80 12.10 -1.38
N SER A 361 -18.92 11.36 -1.48
CA SER A 361 -20.19 11.72 -0.86
C SER A 361 -20.31 11.25 0.59
N ILE A 362 -19.42 10.37 1.05
CA ILE A 362 -19.37 9.89 2.43
C ILE A 362 -18.19 10.48 3.20
N GLU A 363 -18.39 10.62 4.50
CA GLU A 363 -17.30 10.96 5.41
C GLU A 363 -16.31 9.80 5.47
N GLN A 364 -15.03 10.11 5.22
CA GLN A 364 -13.97 9.12 5.26
C GLN A 364 -13.77 8.61 6.68
N PRO A 365 -13.40 7.33 6.87
CA PRO A 365 -13.14 6.79 8.20
C PRO A 365 -12.08 7.61 8.95
N ASP A 366 -12.22 7.74 10.27
CA ASP A 366 -11.30 8.55 11.10
C ASP A 366 -9.83 8.12 10.95
N TRP A 367 -9.60 6.84 10.69
CA TRP A 367 -8.27 6.25 10.45
C TRP A 367 -7.69 6.54 9.07
N ALA A 368 -8.49 6.99 8.10
CA ALA A 368 -8.01 7.29 6.74
C ALA A 368 -7.13 8.55 6.76
N THR A 369 -5.91 8.43 6.23
CA THR A 369 -4.92 9.53 6.17
C THR A 369 -4.73 10.11 4.77
N THR A 370 -5.47 9.62 3.79
CA THR A 370 -5.44 10.07 2.38
C THR A 370 -5.92 11.51 2.29
N SER A 371 -5.16 12.36 1.60
CA SER A 371 -5.56 13.76 1.39
C SER A 371 -6.70 13.86 0.37
N LYS A 372 -7.44 14.97 0.35
CA LYS A 372 -8.50 15.17 -0.65
C LYS A 372 -7.96 15.18 -2.10
N PHE A 373 -6.79 15.78 -2.31
CA PHE A 373 -6.14 15.82 -3.62
C PHE A 373 -5.74 14.41 -4.08
N GLU A 374 -5.12 13.63 -3.19
CA GLU A 374 -4.79 12.22 -3.46
C GLU A 374 -6.05 11.41 -3.74
N LEU A 375 -7.15 11.66 -3.02
CA LEU A 375 -8.41 10.98 -3.24
C LEU A 375 -8.98 11.27 -4.64
N GLU A 376 -8.98 12.53 -5.08
CA GLU A 376 -9.43 12.93 -6.42
C GLU A 376 -8.59 12.28 -7.51
N ALA A 377 -7.25 12.28 -7.39
CA ALA A 377 -6.36 11.59 -8.33
C ALA A 377 -6.61 10.07 -8.36
N ARG A 378 -6.81 9.43 -7.21
CA ARG A 378 -7.10 7.99 -7.13
C ARG A 378 -8.43 7.62 -7.75
N ILE A 379 -9.44 8.49 -7.70
CA ILE A 379 -10.72 8.26 -8.39
C ILE A 379 -10.51 8.17 -9.90
N GLU A 380 -9.74 9.09 -10.49
CA GLU A 380 -9.42 9.05 -11.93
C GLU A 380 -8.65 7.78 -12.30
N MET A 381 -7.68 7.36 -11.47
CA MET A 381 -6.94 6.11 -11.67
C MET A 381 -7.83 4.87 -11.56
N ASN A 382 -8.80 4.85 -10.63
CA ASN A 382 -9.73 3.74 -10.48
C ASN A 382 -10.63 3.57 -11.71
N GLU A 383 -11.09 4.67 -12.30
CA GLU A 383 -11.87 4.64 -13.55
C GLU A 383 -11.05 4.06 -14.70
N ALA A 384 -9.78 4.48 -14.83
CA ALA A 384 -8.88 3.96 -15.85
C ALA A 384 -8.57 2.47 -15.66
N ALA A 385 -8.30 2.04 -14.43
CA ALA A 385 -7.89 0.67 -14.14
C ALA A 385 -9.01 -0.38 -14.29
N ARG A 386 -10.27 0.04 -14.38
CA ARG A 386 -11.42 -0.87 -14.52
C ARG A 386 -11.36 -1.72 -15.80
N GLU A 387 -10.73 -1.23 -16.86
CA GLU A 387 -10.55 -2.01 -18.10
C GLU A 387 -9.51 -3.14 -17.95
N HIS A 388 -8.71 -3.12 -16.89
CA HIS A 388 -7.68 -4.12 -16.60
C HIS A 388 -8.16 -5.24 -15.68
N VAL A 389 -9.40 -5.17 -15.17
CA VAL A 389 -9.99 -6.26 -14.36
C VAL A 389 -10.20 -7.48 -15.25
N SER A 390 -9.55 -8.60 -14.92
CA SER A 390 -9.81 -9.86 -15.61
C SER A 390 -11.09 -10.49 -15.04
N VAL A 391 -11.13 -10.78 -13.74
CA VAL A 391 -12.33 -11.34 -13.09
C VAL A 391 -12.70 -10.51 -11.86
N GLU A 392 -13.99 -10.29 -11.65
CA GLU A 392 -14.51 -9.69 -10.42
C GLU A 392 -15.16 -10.77 -9.55
N ILE A 393 -14.83 -10.77 -8.25
CA ILE A 393 -15.45 -11.65 -7.26
C ILE A 393 -16.06 -10.84 -6.12
N ASN A 394 -17.19 -11.34 -5.63
CA ASN A 394 -17.94 -10.77 -4.50
C ASN A 394 -17.98 -11.71 -3.28
N SER A 395 -17.14 -12.73 -3.29
CA SER A 395 -16.97 -13.70 -2.21
C SER A 395 -15.64 -14.41 -2.43
N ILE A 396 -14.84 -14.52 -1.37
CA ILE A 396 -13.49 -15.11 -1.44
C ILE A 396 -13.55 -16.60 -1.81
N GLU A 397 -14.64 -17.28 -1.48
CA GLU A 397 -14.87 -18.68 -1.84
C GLU A 397 -14.90 -18.91 -3.37
N ARG A 398 -15.13 -17.84 -4.16
CA ARG A 398 -15.08 -17.90 -5.63
C ARG A 398 -13.66 -17.82 -6.20
N LEU A 399 -12.65 -17.52 -5.38
CA LEU A 399 -11.29 -17.31 -5.84
C LEU A 399 -10.71 -18.50 -6.63
N PRO A 400 -10.83 -19.77 -6.18
CA PRO A 400 -10.35 -20.91 -6.97
C PRO A 400 -11.05 -21.03 -8.33
N ILE A 401 -12.33 -20.66 -8.41
CA ILE A 401 -13.09 -20.67 -9.68
C ILE A 401 -12.58 -19.56 -10.61
N ALA A 402 -12.39 -18.34 -10.08
CA ALA A 402 -11.87 -17.20 -10.85
C ALA A 402 -10.46 -17.47 -11.41
N ILE A 403 -9.58 -18.10 -10.63
CA ILE A 403 -8.26 -18.54 -11.11
C ILE A 403 -8.42 -19.50 -12.29
N ASN A 404 -9.28 -20.51 -12.18
CA ASN A 404 -9.50 -21.46 -13.27
C ASN A 404 -10.07 -20.80 -14.54
N GLN A 405 -10.97 -19.83 -14.41
CA GLN A 405 -11.49 -19.06 -15.56
C GLN A 405 -10.36 -18.35 -16.31
N ILE A 406 -9.46 -17.68 -15.57
CA ILE A 406 -8.27 -17.03 -16.14
C ILE A 406 -7.39 -18.03 -16.88
N LEU A 407 -7.10 -19.18 -16.26
CA LEU A 407 -6.22 -20.21 -16.83
C LEU A 407 -6.82 -20.91 -18.06
N GLN A 408 -8.15 -20.93 -18.19
CA GLN A 408 -8.87 -21.50 -19.33
C GLN A 408 -9.12 -20.47 -20.45
N GLY A 409 -8.79 -19.20 -20.23
CA GLY A 409 -9.05 -18.12 -21.18
C GLY A 409 -10.53 -17.77 -21.33
N GLU A 410 -11.34 -18.05 -20.30
CA GLU A 410 -12.78 -17.78 -20.27
C GLU A 410 -13.11 -16.34 -19.82
N VAL A 411 -12.19 -15.39 -20.04
CA VAL A 411 -12.17 -14.06 -19.42
C VAL A 411 -12.13 -12.94 -20.43
#